data_AF-A0A357AHJ6-F1
#
_entry.id   AF-A0A357AHJ6-F1
#
_cell.length_a   1.000
_cell.length_b   1.000
_cell.length_c   1.000
_cell.angle_alpha   90.00
_cell.angle_beta   90.00
_cell.angle_gamma   90.00
#
_symmetry.space_group_name_H-M   'P 1'
#
loop_
_entity.id
_entity.type
_entity.pdbx_description
1 polymer ?
#
loop_
_entity_poly.entity_id
_entity_poly.type
_entity_poly.pdbx_seq_one_letter_code
_entity_poly.pdbx_strand_id
1 'polypeptide(L)' 'NSVVETTLNLPKIPGGKKLIYTNIELELTAISDFAQKGEKDALFAKLADITEKNNGLWSVEAEKFLLANARAI' A
#
# COMPACT_ATOMS: atom_id res chain seq x y z
N ASN A 1 -3.72 -9.46 -7.37
CA ASN A 1 -3.08 -8.75 -8.51
C ASN A 1 -4.03 -7.67 -9.01
N SER A 2 -3.75 -6.40 -8.69
CA SER A 2 -4.64 -5.26 -9.00
C SER A 2 -4.21 -4.46 -10.24
N VAL A 3 -3.14 -4.85 -10.96
CA VAL A 3 -2.54 -4.07 -12.05
C VAL A 3 -3.59 -3.77 -13.14
N VAL A 4 -4.20 -4.81 -13.70
CA VAL A 4 -5.10 -4.71 -14.86
C VAL A 4 -6.30 -3.81 -14.55
N GLU A 5 -6.97 -4.06 -13.42
CA GLU A 5 -8.14 -3.27 -13.00
C GLU A 5 -7.78 -1.80 -12.73
N THR A 6 -6.65 -1.56 -12.07
CA THR A 6 -6.18 -0.21 -11.75
C THR A 6 -5.86 0.57 -13.01
N THR A 7 -5.20 -0.06 -13.98
CA THR A 7 -4.87 0.58 -15.27
C THR A 7 -6.12 0.88 -16.08
N LEU A 8 -7.05 -0.07 -16.20
CA LEU A 8 -8.29 0.10 -16.98
C LEU A 8 -9.19 1.20 -16.39
N ASN A 9 -9.19 1.37 -15.07
CA ASN A 9 -10.06 2.32 -14.38
C ASN A 9 -9.33 3.54 -13.81
N LEU A 10 -8.09 3.80 -14.24
CA LEU A 10 -7.23 4.84 -13.67
C LEU A 10 -7.90 6.21 -13.50
N PRO A 11 -8.70 6.73 -14.46
CA PRO A 11 -9.38 8.02 -14.30
C PRO A 11 -10.47 8.06 -13.22
N LYS A 12 -11.00 6.88 -12.83
CA LYS A 12 -12.07 6.73 -11.84
C LYS A 12 -11.54 6.49 -10.43
N ILE A 13 -10.28 6.06 -10.31
CA ILE A 13 -9.65 5.76 -9.03
C ILE A 13 -9.00 7.04 -8.51
N PRO A 14 -9.40 7.55 -7.33
CA PRO A 14 -8.83 8.79 -6.78
C PRO A 14 -7.34 8.65 -6.41
N GLY A 15 -6.71 9.79 -6.10
CA GLY A 15 -5.30 9.86 -5.64
C GLY A 15 -4.30 10.20 -6.74
N GLY A 16 -3.27 10.97 -6.40
CA GLY A 16 -2.28 11.46 -7.37
C GLY A 16 -1.23 10.42 -7.80
N LYS A 17 -1.05 9.35 -7.03
CA LYS A 17 -0.02 8.32 -7.27
C LYS A 17 -0.56 6.94 -6.89
N LYS A 18 -0.34 5.95 -7.75
CA LYS A 18 -0.67 4.54 -7.50
C LYS A 18 0.63 3.75 -7.58
N LEU A 19 0.94 3.02 -6.52
CA LEU A 19 2.11 2.13 -6.47
C LEU A 19 1.61 0.71 -6.63
N ILE A 20 2.21 -0.01 -7.57
CA ILE A 20 1.83 -1.39 -7.89
C ILE A 20 3.12 -2.21 -7.89
N TYR A 21 3.12 -3.27 -7.09
CA TYR A 21 4.22 -4.22 -6.99
C TYR A 21 3.79 -5.53 -7.67
N THR A 22 4.36 -5.83 -8.83
CA THR A 22 3.89 -6.96 -9.68
C THR A 22 4.19 -8.34 -9.08
N ASN A 23 5.17 -8.42 -8.17
CA ASN A 23 5.67 -9.67 -7.60
C ASN A 23 5.25 -9.84 -6.12
N ILE A 24 4.31 -9.01 -5.65
CA ILE A 24 3.85 -9.00 -4.26
C ILE A 24 2.33 -9.17 -4.24
N GLU A 25 1.85 -10.04 -3.36
CA GLU A 25 0.42 -10.25 -3.12
C GLU A 25 -0.11 -9.15 -2.20
N LEU A 26 -0.46 -8.02 -2.80
CA LEU A 26 -1.08 -6.89 -2.11
C LEU A 26 -2.24 -6.35 -2.93
N GLU A 27 -3.37 -6.13 -2.28
CA GLU A 27 -4.51 -5.43 -2.88
C GLU A 27 -4.26 -3.91 -2.96
N LEU A 28 -4.81 -3.25 -3.98
CA LEU A 28 -4.74 -1.79 -4.07
C LEU A 28 -5.43 -1.15 -2.84
N THR A 29 -4.63 -0.56 -1.97
CA THR A 29 -5.09 -0.03 -0.68
C THR A 29 -4.69 1.44 -0.55
N ALA A 30 -5.63 2.29 -0.13
CA ALA A 30 -5.31 3.67 0.19
C ALA A 30 -4.53 3.76 1.52
N ILE A 31 -3.55 4.66 1.60
CA ILE A 31 -2.74 4.85 2.83
C ILE A 31 -3.64 5.20 4.03
N SER A 32 -4.74 5.93 3.79
CA SER A 32 -5.75 6.26 4.82
C SER A 32 -6.37 5.03 5.47
N ASP A 33 -6.39 3.90 4.77
CA ASP A 33 -7.06 2.68 5.22
C ASP A 33 -6.11 1.73 5.96
N PHE A 34 -4.81 2.06 6.02
CA PHE A 34 -3.79 1.22 6.66
C PHE A 34 -4.06 1.03 8.15
N ALA A 35 -4.47 2.07 8.87
CA ALA A 35 -4.77 1.96 10.30
C ALA A 35 -5.91 0.96 10.55
N GLN A 36 -6.99 1.04 9.77
CA GLN A 36 -8.13 0.13 9.88
C GLN A 36 -7.75 -1.31 9.52
N LYS A 37 -6.98 -1.51 8.44
CA LYS A 37 -6.50 -2.85 8.07
C LYS A 37 -5.48 -3.40 9.07
N GLY A 38 -4.74 -2.51 9.73
CA GLY A 38 -3.76 -2.82 10.78
C GLY A 38 -4.35 -3.52 11.99
N GLU A 39 -5.65 -3.35 12.24
CA GLU A 39 -6.36 -4.08 13.30
C GLU A 39 -6.36 -5.60 13.07
N LYS A 40 -6.24 -6.05 11.81
CA LYS A 40 -6.30 -7.46 11.43
C LYS A 40 -5.00 -7.99 10.83
N ASP A 41 -4.11 -7.11 10.38
CA ASP A 41 -2.88 -7.47 9.70
C ASP A 41 -1.70 -6.60 10.17
N ALA A 42 -0.69 -7.26 10.74
CA ALA A 42 0.50 -6.62 11.27
C ALA A 42 1.32 -5.87 10.20
N LEU A 43 1.25 -6.28 8.93
CA LEU A 43 1.89 -5.57 7.82
C LEU A 43 1.31 -4.16 7.69
N PHE A 44 -0.02 -4.05 7.67
CA PHE A 44 -0.72 -2.77 7.54
C PHE A 44 -0.58 -1.92 8.80
N ALA A 45 -0.56 -2.53 9.99
CA ALA A 45 -0.32 -1.80 11.24
C ALA A 45 1.03 -1.07 11.19
N LYS A 46 2.08 -1.78 10.75
CA LYS A 46 3.40 -1.17 10.68
C LYS A 46 3.53 -0.12 9.57
N LEU A 47 2.87 -0.34 8.43
CA LEU A 47 2.80 0.66 7.37
C LEU A 47 2.03 1.91 7.80
N ALA A 48 0.98 1.78 8.61
CA ALA A 48 0.27 2.91 9.21
C ALA A 48 1.22 3.76 10.06
N ASP A 49 1.97 3.15 10.98
CA ASP A 49 2.96 3.85 11.81
C ASP A 49 3.99 4.62 10.98
N ILE A 50 4.53 3.99 9.93
CA ILE A 50 5.57 4.59 9.10
C ILE A 50 5.00 5.76 8.30
N THR A 51 3.83 5.57 7.68
CA THR A 51 3.20 6.62 6.87
C THR A 51 2.72 7.79 7.72
N GLU A 52 2.20 7.55 8.94
CA GLU A 52 1.80 8.61 9.87
C GLU A 52 2.98 9.51 10.26
N LYS A 53 4.14 8.93 10.57
CA LYS A 53 5.39 9.67 10.83
C LYS A 53 5.86 10.50 9.63
N ASN A 54 5.44 10.12 8.42
CA ASN A 54 5.77 10.80 7.17
C ASN A 54 4.60 11.65 6.65
N ASN A 55 3.73 12.16 7.53
CA ASN A 55 2.57 13.00 7.20
C ASN A 55 1.57 12.33 6.24
N GLY A 56 1.35 11.02 6.39
CA GLY A 56 0.47 10.23 5.53
C GLY A 56 1.03 9.98 4.12
N LEU A 57 2.32 10.26 3.89
CA LEU A 57 2.97 10.06 2.60
C LEU A 57 3.72 8.73 2.54
N TRP A 58 3.75 8.16 1.34
CA TRP A 58 4.59 7.00 1.06
C TRP A 58 6.07 7.40 1.06
N SER A 59 6.88 6.71 1.88
CA SER A 59 8.30 7.00 2.08
C SER A 59 9.18 5.80 1.71
N VAL A 60 10.49 6.04 1.61
CA VAL A 60 11.49 4.98 1.36
C VAL A 60 11.47 3.92 2.46
N GLU A 61 11.19 4.32 3.70
CA GLU A 61 11.06 3.39 4.83
C GLU A 61 9.87 2.45 4.63
N ALA A 62 8.71 2.99 4.21
CA ALA A 62 7.51 2.20 3.94
C ALA A 62 7.75 1.18 2.82
N GLU A 63 8.41 1.61 1.74
CA GLU A 63 8.76 0.73 0.63
C GLU A 63 9.72 -0.39 1.04
N LYS A 64 10.81 -0.06 1.74
CA LYS A 64 11.75 -1.08 2.23
C LYS A 64 11.08 -2.09 3.16
N PHE A 65 10.22 -1.61 4.05
CA PHE A 65 9.47 -2.48 4.96
C PHE A 65 8.52 -3.39 4.19
N LEU A 66 7.76 -2.85 3.24
CA LEU A 66 6.85 -3.64 2.40
C LEU A 66 7.61 -4.74 1.65
N LEU A 67 8.70 -4.41 0.95
CA LEU A 67 9.47 -5.37 0.16
C LEU A 67 10.08 -6.50 1.02
N ALA A 68 10.38 -6.23 2.29
CA ALA A 68 10.97 -7.21 3.20
C ALA A 68 9.95 -8.13 3.88
N ASN A 69 8.68 -7.70 4.00
CA ASN A 69 7.67 -8.40 4.82
C ASN A 69 6.44 -8.88 4.03
N ALA A 70 6.21 -8.33 2.84
CA ALA A 70 5.05 -8.71 2.05
C ALA A 70 5.25 -10.08 1.40
N ARG A 71 4.14 -10.79 1.19
CA ARG A 71 4.14 -12.09 0.54
C ARG A 71 4.47 -11.96 -0.94
N ALA A 72 5.47 -12.69 -1.41
CA ALA A 72 5.79 -12.79 -2.83
C ALA A 72 4.78 -13.71 -3.57
N ILE A 73 4.54 -13.43 -4.86
CA ILE A 73 3.74 -14.25 -5.78
C ILE A 73 4.67 -15.06 -6.69
#